data_AF-A0A918XE93-F1
#
_entry.id   AF-A0A918XE93-F1
#
_cell.length_a   1.000
_cell.length_b   1.000
_cell.length_c   1.000
_cell.angle_alpha   90.00
_cell.angle_beta   90.00
_cell.angle_gamma   90.00
#
_symmetry.space_group_name_H-M   'P 1'
#
loop_
_entity.id
_entity.type
_entity.pdbx_description
1 polymer ?
#
loop_
_entity_poly.entity_id
_entity_poly.type
_entity_poly.pdbx_seq_one_letter_code
_entity_poly.pdbx_strand_id
1 'polypeptide(L)'
;MCGTREIVGPADGPGPAGPLNVPGGESSADFRTPAPRPAPSAVQAPQGPGRAFGRPLPGQPLGHRRCSVDTGIVVAAVVVLIGVGTAYLLWAFVLPARRTARLRERFGEEYDHAVQEHGDTAAAEHDLAARLRERSSTDLRELTDGQRERHTRAWAEIQQGFVDDPAGAVRSARRLSGTIAADLGYPDRGESDGAFERRTKDLSVDHPGAVAGLHRAHAAVRPADVERARTEELRGLLVAYRALVSALLEGGPAREGNTPVCAAAERPAIEHTAGAEWPAGTAEQPTDEEGPASGAGPAER
;
A
#
# COMPACT_ATOMS: atom_id res chain seq x y z
N MET A 1 29.88 -25.93 -54.32
CA MET A 1 31.05 -26.12 -53.45
C MET A 1 30.55 -26.33 -52.03
N CYS A 2 30.95 -27.45 -51.43
CA CYS A 2 30.66 -27.84 -50.04
C CYS A 2 31.34 -26.92 -49.03
N GLY A 3 30.76 -26.83 -47.83
CA GLY A 3 31.35 -26.27 -46.60
C GLY A 3 30.34 -26.43 -45.48
N THR A 4 30.14 -27.63 -44.95
CA THR A 4 30.88 -28.26 -43.84
C THR A 4 30.57 -27.61 -42.48
N ARG A 5 29.89 -28.45 -41.70
CA ARG A 5 29.48 -28.41 -40.30
C ARG A 5 30.68 -28.25 -39.37
N GLU A 6 30.60 -27.38 -38.37
CA GLU A 6 31.43 -27.50 -37.17
C GLU A 6 30.59 -27.30 -35.91
N ILE A 7 30.75 -28.28 -35.03
CA ILE A 7 30.11 -28.49 -33.74
C ILE A 7 31.10 -28.00 -32.70
N VAL A 8 30.68 -27.10 -31.80
CA VAL A 8 31.40 -26.84 -30.54
C VAL A 8 30.36 -26.65 -29.41
N GLY A 9 30.22 -27.67 -28.56
CA GLY A 9 30.03 -27.47 -27.11
C GLY A 9 31.43 -27.46 -26.45
N PRO A 10 31.59 -27.09 -25.16
CA PRO A 10 30.86 -27.75 -24.06
C PRO A 10 30.53 -26.86 -22.83
N ALA A 11 29.84 -27.48 -21.85
CA ALA A 11 29.88 -27.26 -20.39
C ALA A 11 29.51 -25.84 -19.86
N ASP A 12 28.86 -25.62 -18.73
CA ASP A 12 28.63 -26.40 -17.52
C ASP A 12 27.41 -25.76 -16.84
N GLY A 13 26.50 -26.56 -16.31
CA GLY A 13 25.38 -26.05 -15.51
C GLY A 13 25.72 -26.16 -14.02
N PRO A 14 25.24 -25.24 -13.18
CA PRO A 14 25.01 -25.56 -11.77
C PRO A 14 23.51 -25.73 -11.51
N GLY A 15 23.14 -26.97 -11.19
CA GLY A 15 21.90 -27.33 -10.51
C GLY A 15 21.87 -26.86 -9.04
N PRO A 16 20.85 -27.28 -8.27
CA PRO A 16 20.14 -26.40 -7.33
C PRO A 16 20.58 -26.48 -5.86
N ALA A 17 20.15 -25.44 -5.14
CA ALA A 17 19.83 -25.33 -3.71
C ALA A 17 20.21 -26.49 -2.78
N GLY A 18 21.06 -26.16 -1.80
CA GLY A 18 21.25 -26.89 -0.54
C GLY A 18 21.11 -25.94 0.67
N PRO A 19 20.72 -26.45 1.85
CA PRO A 19 19.94 -25.70 2.84
C PRO A 19 20.73 -24.85 3.84
N LEU A 20 19.96 -23.94 4.45
CA LEU A 20 20.20 -23.19 5.68
C LEU A 20 21.03 -23.96 6.72
N ASN A 21 22.15 -23.37 7.13
CA ASN A 21 22.84 -23.72 8.37
C ASN A 21 22.80 -22.51 9.31
N VAL A 22 21.91 -22.60 10.30
CA VAL A 22 21.90 -21.74 11.49
C VAL A 22 22.24 -22.65 12.68
N PRO A 23 23.43 -22.52 13.26
CA PRO A 23 23.65 -22.84 14.68
C PRO A 23 23.52 -21.53 15.47
N GLY A 24 22.57 -21.44 16.40
CA GLY A 24 22.80 -21.83 17.80
C GLY A 24 23.55 -20.68 18.50
N GLY A 25 22.95 -19.83 19.33
CA GLY A 25 21.98 -20.16 20.35
C GLY A 25 22.69 -20.70 21.60
N GLU A 26 23.67 -19.96 22.13
CA GLU A 26 24.16 -20.21 23.49
C GLU A 26 24.31 -18.91 24.29
N SER A 27 23.33 -18.76 25.16
CA SER A 27 23.26 -17.90 26.32
C SER A 27 24.35 -18.30 27.32
N SER A 28 25.23 -17.36 27.68
CA SER A 28 25.95 -17.43 28.95
C SER A 28 26.30 -16.01 29.42
N ALA A 29 25.30 -15.35 30.01
CA ALA A 29 25.54 -14.16 30.83
C ALA A 29 25.90 -14.64 32.23
N ASP A 30 27.19 -14.52 32.56
CA ASP A 30 27.78 -14.72 33.88
C ASP A 30 27.15 -13.76 34.90
N PHE A 31 26.08 -14.20 35.57
CA PHE A 31 25.51 -13.47 36.72
C PHE A 31 26.31 -13.85 37.97
N ARG A 32 27.35 -13.06 38.24
CA ARG A 32 28.17 -13.15 39.45
C ARG A 32 27.31 -12.79 40.67
N THR A 33 26.83 -13.80 41.39
CA THR A 33 26.15 -13.72 42.69
C THR A 33 27.01 -12.98 43.72
N PRO A 34 26.55 -11.88 44.34
CA PRO A 34 27.19 -11.34 45.54
C PRO A 34 26.75 -12.12 46.79
N ALA A 35 27.73 -12.49 47.62
CA ALA A 35 27.56 -13.23 48.87
C ALA A 35 26.69 -12.50 49.92
N PRO A 36 25.99 -13.23 50.82
CA PRO A 36 25.23 -12.64 51.90
C PRO A 36 26.14 -12.08 53.01
N ARG A 37 25.85 -10.85 53.47
CA ARG A 37 26.46 -10.26 54.66
C ARG A 37 25.89 -10.91 55.93
N PRO A 38 26.71 -11.22 56.95
CA PRO A 38 26.22 -11.72 58.23
C PRO A 38 25.55 -10.62 59.08
N ALA A 39 24.53 -11.03 59.83
CA ALA A 39 23.78 -10.21 60.79
C ALA A 39 24.65 -9.76 61.98
N PRO A 40 24.41 -8.58 62.56
CA PRO A 40 24.99 -8.22 63.85
C PRO A 40 24.28 -8.96 64.99
N SER A 41 25.10 -9.66 65.79
CA SER A 41 24.74 -10.35 67.02
C SER A 41 24.00 -9.46 68.01
N ALA A 42 22.99 -10.06 68.63
CA ALA A 42 22.37 -9.60 69.85
C ALA A 42 23.41 -9.41 70.95
N VAL A 43 23.40 -8.24 71.59
CA VAL A 43 24.05 -8.03 72.89
C VAL A 43 22.97 -7.71 73.91
N GLN A 44 23.07 -8.50 74.97
CA GLN A 44 22.23 -8.62 76.16
C GLN A 44 21.82 -7.30 76.82
N ALA A 45 20.57 -7.27 77.26
CA ALA A 45 20.12 -6.42 78.35
C ALA A 45 20.74 -6.86 79.70
N PRO A 46 20.93 -5.91 80.63
CA PRO A 46 20.70 -6.21 82.04
C PRO A 46 19.51 -5.43 82.62
N GLN A 47 18.91 -6.09 83.59
CA GLN A 47 17.64 -5.80 84.26
C GLN A 47 17.79 -4.67 85.29
N GLY A 48 16.68 -4.01 85.63
CA GLY A 48 16.59 -2.95 86.66
C GLY A 48 16.91 -3.42 88.10
N PRO A 49 16.61 -2.67 89.18
CA PRO A 49 15.42 -1.81 89.33
C PRO A 49 15.66 -0.44 90.01
N GLY A 50 14.72 0.49 89.86
CA GLY A 50 14.72 1.74 90.62
C GLY A 50 13.37 2.45 90.56
N ARG A 51 12.57 2.27 91.61
CA ARG A 51 11.29 2.95 91.85
C ARG A 51 11.49 4.46 91.99
N ALA A 52 10.63 5.26 91.36
CA ALA A 52 10.24 6.57 91.91
C ALA A 52 8.85 6.98 91.40
N PHE A 53 7.98 7.29 92.35
CA PHE A 53 6.62 7.78 92.22
C PHE A 53 6.55 9.18 91.60
N GLY A 54 5.50 9.46 90.81
CA GLY A 54 5.20 10.81 90.32
C GLY A 54 3.87 10.95 89.59
N ARG A 55 2.79 11.05 90.37
CA ARG A 55 1.43 11.65 90.16
C ARG A 55 0.72 11.61 88.77
N PRO A 56 -0.59 11.30 88.75
CA PRO A 56 -1.43 11.43 87.56
C PRO A 56 -1.96 12.86 87.38
N LEU A 57 -2.04 13.33 86.13
CA LEU A 57 -2.87 14.47 85.74
C LEU A 57 -3.87 14.03 84.66
N PRO A 58 -5.15 14.41 84.76
CA PRO A 58 -6.18 14.04 83.80
C PRO A 58 -6.28 15.10 82.69
N GLY A 59 -6.69 14.66 81.50
CA GLY A 59 -7.07 15.56 80.42
C GLY A 59 -6.81 14.96 79.05
N GLN A 60 -7.71 14.08 78.62
CA GLN A 60 -7.85 13.84 77.18
C GLN A 60 -8.38 15.14 76.55
N PRO A 61 -7.92 15.46 75.34
CA PRO A 61 -8.88 15.29 74.26
C PRO A 61 -8.37 14.23 73.28
N LEU A 62 -9.21 13.23 73.03
CA LEU A 62 -9.20 12.52 71.75
C LEU A 62 -9.61 13.53 70.68
N GLY A 63 -8.68 14.38 70.30
CA GLY A 63 -8.72 14.95 68.97
C GLY A 63 -8.69 13.75 68.04
N HIS A 64 -9.83 13.43 67.45
CA HIS A 64 -9.86 12.68 66.20
C HIS A 64 -8.93 13.44 65.25
N ARG A 65 -7.65 13.05 65.24
CA ARG A 65 -6.82 13.16 64.07
C ARG A 65 -7.48 12.19 63.09
N ARG A 66 -8.60 12.62 62.49
CA ARG A 66 -8.93 12.19 61.14
C ARG A 66 -7.62 12.45 60.41
N CYS A 67 -6.96 11.38 60.00
CA CYS A 67 -5.79 11.46 59.15
C CYS A 67 -6.26 12.15 57.85
N SER A 68 -6.33 13.48 57.88
CA SER A 68 -6.63 14.32 56.72
C SER A 68 -5.52 14.19 55.68
N VAL A 69 -4.40 13.61 56.09
CA VAL A 69 -3.28 13.17 55.26
C VAL A 69 -3.69 12.00 54.36
N ASP A 70 -4.68 11.18 54.71
CA ASP A 70 -5.08 10.04 53.88
C ASP A 70 -6.09 10.41 52.80
N THR A 71 -7.14 11.17 53.12
CA THR A 71 -8.14 11.54 52.08
C THR A 71 -7.54 12.44 51.00
N GLY A 72 -6.68 13.40 51.37
CA GLY A 72 -6.01 14.28 50.41
C GLY A 72 -5.02 13.54 49.52
N ILE A 73 -4.20 12.64 50.10
CA ILE A 73 -3.25 11.82 49.34
C ILE A 73 -3.98 10.80 48.46
N VAL A 74 -5.04 10.16 48.95
CA VAL A 74 -5.84 9.20 48.18
C VAL A 74 -6.53 9.91 47.00
N VAL A 75 -7.15 11.06 47.22
CA VAL A 75 -7.77 11.85 46.14
C VAL A 75 -6.73 12.30 45.13
N ALA A 76 -5.58 12.80 45.57
CA ALA A 76 -4.49 13.19 44.68
C ALA A 76 -3.96 11.99 43.86
N ALA A 77 -3.77 10.83 44.49
CA ALA A 77 -3.32 9.62 43.82
C ALA A 77 -4.32 9.13 42.76
N VAL A 78 -5.63 9.16 43.06
CA VAL A 78 -6.69 8.80 42.11
C VAL A 78 -6.73 9.77 40.93
N VAL A 79 -6.60 11.08 41.18
CA VAL A 79 -6.55 12.08 40.10
C VAL A 79 -5.33 11.88 39.20
N VAL A 80 -4.17 11.59 39.78
CA VAL A 80 -2.94 11.28 39.01
C VAL A 80 -3.13 9.99 38.21
N LEU A 81 -3.70 8.94 38.80
CA LEU A 81 -3.93 7.68 38.11
C LEU A 81 -4.89 7.86 36.91
N ILE A 82 -5.97 8.62 37.10
CA ILE A 82 -6.91 8.95 36.02
C ILE A 82 -6.23 9.83 34.98
N GLY A 83 -5.45 10.83 35.38
CA GLY A 83 -4.68 11.68 34.46
C GLY A 83 -3.70 10.89 33.61
N VAL A 84 -2.92 10.00 34.22
CA VAL A 84 -1.95 9.14 33.51
C VAL A 84 -2.69 8.12 32.63
N GLY A 85 -3.75 7.50 33.13
CA GLY A 85 -4.55 6.53 32.37
C GLY A 85 -5.23 7.17 31.16
N THR A 86 -5.85 8.34 31.32
CA THR A 86 -6.46 9.07 30.20
C THR A 86 -5.41 9.56 29.21
N ALA A 87 -4.27 10.07 29.66
CA ALA A 87 -3.17 10.44 28.78
C ALA A 87 -2.63 9.23 27.99
N TYR A 88 -2.47 8.07 28.65
CA TYR A 88 -2.06 6.83 28.00
C TYR A 88 -3.07 6.35 26.95
N LEU A 89 -4.37 6.35 27.28
CA LEU A 89 -5.43 5.99 26.33
C LEU A 89 -5.47 6.95 25.13
N LEU A 90 -5.39 8.26 25.38
CA LEU A 90 -5.33 9.25 24.29
C LEU A 90 -4.10 9.01 23.41
N TRP A 91 -2.92 8.77 24.00
CA TRP A 91 -1.71 8.47 23.26
C TRP A 91 -1.83 7.15 22.46
N ALA A 92 -2.34 6.10 23.08
CA ALA A 92 -2.44 4.76 22.50
C ALA A 92 -3.51 4.66 21.39
N PHE A 93 -4.57 5.46 21.43
CA PHE A 93 -5.66 5.40 20.44
C PHE A 93 -5.63 6.55 19.44
N VAL A 94 -5.36 7.79 19.88
CA VAL A 94 -5.51 8.98 19.03
C VAL A 94 -4.33 9.17 18.09
N LEU A 95 -3.09 8.93 18.54
CA LEU A 95 -1.91 9.07 17.69
C LEU A 95 -1.89 8.06 16.51
N PRO A 96 -2.11 6.75 16.72
CA PRO A 96 -2.17 5.82 15.60
C PRO A 96 -3.33 6.16 14.66
N ALA A 97 -4.52 6.48 15.19
CA ALA A 97 -5.66 6.87 14.35
C ALA A 97 -5.33 8.07 13.44
N ARG A 98 -4.63 9.08 13.96
CA ARG A 98 -4.18 10.24 13.16
C ARG A 98 -3.14 9.87 12.12
N ARG A 99 -2.21 8.96 12.43
CA ARG A 99 -1.21 8.47 11.48
C ARG A 99 -1.88 7.71 10.34
N THR A 100 -2.76 6.78 10.67
CA THR A 100 -3.56 6.01 9.70
C THR A 100 -4.37 6.93 8.81
N ALA A 101 -5.07 7.92 9.39
CA ALA A 101 -5.87 8.87 8.63
C ALA A 101 -5.02 9.65 7.61
N ARG A 102 -3.86 10.16 8.01
CA ARG A 102 -2.94 10.88 7.10
C ARG A 102 -2.39 10.00 5.97
N LEU A 103 -2.09 8.73 6.26
CA LEU A 103 -1.64 7.79 5.24
C LEU A 103 -2.77 7.46 4.25
N ARG A 104 -3.98 7.21 4.74
CA ARG A 104 -5.17 6.99 3.88
C ARG A 104 -5.52 8.20 3.04
N GLU A 105 -5.47 9.40 3.62
CA GLU A 105 -5.75 10.64 2.90
C GLU A 105 -4.74 10.87 1.77
N ARG A 106 -3.46 10.58 2.01
CA ARG A 106 -2.41 10.78 1.01
C ARG A 106 -2.38 9.69 -0.06
N PHE A 107 -2.47 8.42 0.32
CA PHE A 107 -2.33 7.29 -0.60
C PHE A 107 -3.67 6.84 -1.22
N GLY A 108 -4.79 7.12 -0.57
CA GLY A 108 -6.12 6.71 -1.06
C GLY A 108 -6.21 5.20 -1.25
N GLU A 109 -6.62 4.78 -2.45
CA GLU A 109 -6.73 3.36 -2.86
C GLU A 109 -5.40 2.58 -2.70
N GLU A 110 -4.24 3.25 -2.78
CA GLU A 110 -2.94 2.61 -2.58
C GLU A 110 -2.75 2.13 -1.13
N TYR A 111 -3.42 2.75 -0.16
CA TYR A 111 -3.43 2.25 1.20
C TYR A 111 -4.11 0.88 1.27
N ASP A 112 -5.29 0.76 0.65
CA ASP A 112 -6.06 -0.48 0.66
C ASP A 112 -5.34 -1.59 -0.11
N HIS A 113 -4.64 -1.24 -1.19
CA HIS A 113 -3.77 -2.17 -1.91
C HIS A 113 -2.61 -2.65 -1.03
N ALA A 114 -1.91 -1.73 -0.34
CA ALA A 114 -0.81 -2.10 0.55
C ALA A 114 -1.27 -3.01 1.71
N VAL A 115 -2.45 -2.76 2.28
CA VAL A 115 -3.03 -3.63 3.32
C VAL A 115 -3.32 -5.03 2.76
N GLN A 116 -3.85 -5.12 1.53
CA GLN A 116 -4.08 -6.41 0.87
C GLN A 116 -2.77 -7.14 0.55
N GLU A 117 -1.73 -6.42 0.10
CA GLU A 117 -0.42 -6.99 -0.22
C GLU A 117 0.29 -7.55 1.02
N HIS A 118 0.29 -6.81 2.13
CA HIS A 118 0.98 -7.21 3.36
C HIS A 118 0.14 -8.12 4.27
N GLY A 119 -1.19 -8.12 4.12
CA GLY A 119 -2.12 -8.88 4.98
C GLY A 119 -2.25 -8.36 6.41
N ASP A 120 -1.49 -7.32 6.77
CA ASP A 120 -1.54 -6.66 8.08
C ASP A 120 -1.46 -5.13 7.93
N THR A 121 -2.26 -4.44 8.74
CA THR A 121 -2.34 -2.97 8.69
C THR A 121 -1.05 -2.31 9.20
N ALA A 122 -0.42 -2.86 10.24
CA ALA A 122 0.79 -2.25 10.80
C ALA A 122 1.98 -2.41 9.85
N ALA A 123 2.11 -3.57 9.19
CA ALA A 123 3.11 -3.80 8.14
C ALA A 123 2.92 -2.85 6.94
N ALA A 124 1.69 -2.70 6.45
CA ALA A 124 1.37 -1.77 5.35
C ALA A 124 1.69 -0.31 5.72
N GLU A 125 1.28 0.14 6.90
CA GLU A 125 1.58 1.51 7.36
C GLU A 125 3.06 1.76 7.61
N HIS A 126 3.81 0.72 8.00
CA HIS A 126 5.26 0.80 8.12
C HIS A 126 5.92 0.96 6.75
N ASP A 127 5.54 0.15 5.76
CA ASP A 127 6.03 0.23 4.38
C ASP A 127 5.70 1.59 3.75
N LEU A 128 4.43 2.02 3.77
CA LEU A 128 4.02 3.34 3.25
C LEU A 128 4.78 4.49 3.92
N ALA A 129 4.97 4.43 5.24
CA ALA A 129 5.75 5.44 5.94
C ALA A 129 7.24 5.38 5.58
N ALA A 130 7.81 4.20 5.33
CA ALA A 130 9.20 4.05 4.88
C ALA A 130 9.38 4.69 3.49
N ARG A 131 8.46 4.44 2.55
CA ARG A 131 8.46 5.07 1.22
C ARG A 131 8.43 6.59 1.29
N LEU A 132 7.60 7.16 2.18
CA LEU A 132 7.55 8.61 2.40
C LEU A 132 8.88 9.18 2.91
N ARG A 133 9.55 8.47 3.83
CA ARG A 133 10.86 8.89 4.35
C ARG A 133 11.93 8.83 3.27
N GLU A 134 11.99 7.73 2.52
CA GLU A 134 12.93 7.56 1.40
C GLU A 134 12.73 8.68 0.37
N ARG A 135 11.48 8.93 0.00
CA ARG A 135 11.14 10.04 -0.89
C ARG A 135 11.58 11.40 -0.35
N SER A 136 11.37 11.68 0.94
CA SER A 136 11.80 12.96 1.52
C SER A 136 13.32 13.21 1.48
N SER A 137 14.10 12.16 1.25
CA SER A 137 15.56 12.23 1.09
C SER A 137 16.04 12.19 -0.37
N THR A 138 15.12 12.01 -1.34
CA THR A 138 15.43 11.93 -2.76
C THR A 138 14.90 13.18 -3.48
N ASP A 139 15.79 13.95 -4.07
CA ASP A 139 15.44 15.09 -4.89
C ASP A 139 15.03 14.64 -6.29
N LEU A 140 13.75 14.85 -6.64
CA LEU A 140 13.32 14.69 -8.02
C LEU A 140 13.70 15.90 -8.86
N ARG A 141 13.88 15.63 -10.15
CA ARG A 141 14.11 16.62 -11.19
C ARG A 141 12.81 16.92 -11.91
N GLU A 142 12.65 18.17 -12.31
CA GLU A 142 11.63 18.53 -13.30
C GLU A 142 12.11 18.16 -14.70
N LEU A 143 11.20 17.69 -15.54
CA LEU A 143 11.51 17.46 -16.95
C LEU A 143 11.75 18.80 -17.66
N THR A 144 12.75 18.84 -18.53
CA THR A 144 12.88 19.94 -19.49
C THR A 144 11.76 19.89 -20.53
N ASP A 145 11.44 21.01 -21.17
CA ASP A 145 10.41 21.04 -22.21
C ASP A 145 10.74 20.10 -23.38
N GLY A 146 12.03 20.00 -23.75
CA GLY A 146 12.48 19.05 -24.76
C GLY A 146 12.31 17.58 -24.36
N GLN A 147 12.45 17.25 -23.07
CA GLN A 147 12.12 15.91 -22.57
C GLN A 147 10.62 15.65 -22.58
N ARG A 148 9.80 16.61 -22.11
CA ARG A 148 8.34 16.51 -22.16
C ARG A 148 7.84 16.28 -23.58
N GLU A 149 8.35 17.04 -24.55
CA GLU A 149 7.97 16.90 -25.96
C GLU A 149 8.36 15.52 -26.51
N ARG A 150 9.59 15.06 -26.22
CA ARG A 150 10.08 13.73 -26.64
C ARG A 150 9.20 12.61 -26.10
N HIS A 151 8.88 12.65 -24.81
CA HIS A 151 8.05 11.63 -24.15
C HIS A 151 6.60 11.68 -24.64
N THR A 152 6.07 12.88 -24.90
CA THR A 152 4.74 13.06 -25.48
C THR A 152 4.67 12.47 -26.89
N ARG A 153 5.70 12.67 -27.71
CA ARG A 153 5.80 12.07 -29.05
C ARG A 153 5.89 10.55 -28.97
N ALA A 154 6.75 10.00 -28.09
CA ALA A 154 6.85 8.56 -27.87
C ALA A 154 5.51 7.95 -27.42
N TRP A 155 4.76 8.65 -26.56
CA TRP A 155 3.42 8.22 -26.15
C TRP A 155 2.41 8.22 -27.32
N ALA A 156 2.50 9.19 -28.24
CA ALA A 156 1.66 9.23 -29.44
C ALA A 156 1.94 8.04 -30.38
N GLU A 157 3.21 7.71 -30.60
CA GLU A 157 3.63 6.56 -31.42
C GLU A 157 3.11 5.24 -30.85
N ILE A 158 3.18 5.05 -29.53
CA ILE A 158 2.65 3.86 -28.85
C ILE A 158 1.14 3.70 -29.08
N GLN A 159 0.37 4.78 -28.97
CA GLN A 159 -1.08 4.73 -29.20
C GLN A 159 -1.43 4.38 -30.64
N GLN A 160 -0.68 4.89 -31.62
CA GLN A 160 -0.88 4.56 -33.03
C GLN A 160 -0.60 3.08 -33.29
N GLY A 161 0.48 2.55 -32.71
CA GLY A 161 0.86 1.14 -32.84
C GLY A 161 -0.07 0.15 -32.14
N PHE A 162 -0.96 0.59 -31.24
CA PHE A 162 -1.88 -0.31 -30.53
C PHE A 162 -2.86 -1.04 -31.45
N VAL A 163 -3.23 -0.42 -32.58
CA VAL A 163 -4.16 -1.04 -33.53
C VAL A 163 -3.53 -2.27 -34.20
N ASP A 164 -2.24 -2.20 -34.48
CA ASP A 164 -1.50 -3.24 -35.18
C ASP A 164 -0.90 -4.28 -34.21
N ASP A 165 -0.35 -3.83 -33.08
CA ASP A 165 0.25 -4.67 -32.04
C ASP A 165 -0.17 -4.20 -30.63
N PRO A 166 -1.36 -4.63 -30.14
CA PRO A 166 -1.86 -4.25 -28.83
C PRO A 166 -0.91 -4.62 -27.67
N ALA A 167 -0.33 -5.83 -27.72
CA ALA A 167 0.56 -6.33 -26.67
C ALA A 167 1.90 -5.58 -26.67
N GLY A 168 2.49 -5.35 -27.86
CA GLY A 168 3.70 -4.56 -28.00
C GLY A 168 3.52 -3.10 -27.61
N ALA A 169 2.36 -2.50 -27.87
CA ALA A 169 2.04 -1.15 -27.42
C ALA A 169 2.02 -1.06 -25.88
N VAL A 170 1.39 -2.01 -25.20
CA VAL A 170 1.40 -2.07 -23.72
C VAL A 170 2.82 -2.27 -23.16
N ARG A 171 3.62 -3.17 -23.76
CA ARG A 171 5.04 -3.34 -23.36
C ARG A 171 5.84 -2.04 -23.56
N SER A 172 5.59 -1.33 -24.65
CA SER A 172 6.23 -0.05 -24.94
C SER A 172 5.81 1.05 -23.98
N ALA A 173 4.52 1.09 -23.59
CA ALA A 173 4.01 1.99 -22.55
C ALA A 173 4.70 1.75 -21.19
N ARG A 174 4.90 0.49 -20.81
CA ARG A 174 5.63 0.12 -19.59
C ARG A 174 7.10 0.54 -19.62
N ARG A 175 7.77 0.42 -20.77
CA ARG A 175 9.14 0.92 -20.93
C ARG A 175 9.18 2.44 -20.82
N LEU A 176 8.29 3.13 -21.54
CA LEU A 176 8.23 4.59 -21.54
C LEU A 176 8.00 5.16 -20.14
N SER A 177 7.09 4.59 -19.35
CA SER A 177 6.87 5.04 -17.96
C SER A 177 8.14 4.88 -17.09
N GLY A 178 8.94 3.86 -17.35
CA GLY A 178 10.26 3.69 -16.73
C GLY A 178 11.26 4.75 -17.14
N THR A 179 11.33 5.07 -18.43
CA THR A 179 12.19 6.13 -18.95
C THR A 179 11.83 7.50 -18.38
N ILE A 180 10.53 7.83 -18.33
CA ILE A 180 10.06 9.10 -17.75
C ILE A 180 10.40 9.14 -16.24
N ALA A 181 10.17 8.05 -15.51
CA ALA A 181 10.51 7.98 -14.09
C ALA A 181 12.02 8.16 -13.85
N ALA A 182 12.88 7.54 -14.66
CA ALA A 182 14.33 7.73 -14.57
C ALA A 182 14.74 9.18 -14.87
N ASP A 183 14.14 9.82 -15.88
CA ASP A 183 14.37 11.23 -16.20
C ASP A 183 13.96 12.16 -15.05
N LEU A 184 12.84 11.86 -14.39
CA LEU A 184 12.39 12.55 -13.17
C LEU A 184 13.29 12.30 -11.95
N GLY A 185 14.21 11.34 -12.00
CA GLY A 185 15.16 11.03 -10.93
C GLY A 185 14.71 9.92 -9.98
N TYR A 186 13.68 9.14 -10.34
CA TYR A 186 13.36 7.92 -9.60
C TYR A 186 14.45 6.86 -9.78
N PRO A 187 14.64 5.95 -8.80
CA PRO A 187 15.62 4.87 -8.93
C PRO A 187 15.36 4.02 -10.17
N ASP A 188 16.41 3.75 -10.96
CA ASP A 188 16.31 2.77 -12.03
C ASP A 188 16.25 1.37 -11.43
N ARG A 189 15.08 0.75 -11.51
CA ARG A 189 14.82 -0.60 -10.99
C ARG A 189 15.10 -1.69 -12.03
N GLY A 190 15.37 -1.34 -13.30
CA GLY A 190 15.43 -2.27 -14.43
C GLY A 190 14.06 -2.55 -15.07
N GLU A 191 13.98 -3.55 -15.97
CA GLU A 191 12.78 -3.85 -16.77
C GLU A 191 11.96 -5.07 -16.29
N SER A 192 12.50 -5.89 -15.38
CA SER A 192 11.83 -7.11 -14.91
C SER A 192 10.48 -6.86 -14.21
N ASP A 193 9.65 -7.89 -14.05
CA ASP A 193 8.35 -7.75 -13.36
C ASP A 193 8.49 -7.28 -11.91
N GLY A 194 9.42 -7.86 -11.16
CA GLY A 194 9.72 -7.35 -9.81
C GLY A 194 10.32 -5.94 -9.81
N ALA A 195 10.96 -5.50 -10.90
CA ALA A 195 11.44 -4.12 -11.03
C ALA A 195 10.29 -3.14 -11.23
N PHE A 196 9.27 -3.53 -12.00
CA PHE A 196 8.08 -2.73 -12.20
C PHE A 196 7.32 -2.53 -10.89
N GLU A 197 7.12 -3.58 -10.10
CA GLU A 197 6.47 -3.47 -8.78
C GLU A 197 7.21 -2.51 -7.85
N ARG A 198 8.55 -2.59 -7.79
CA ARG A 198 9.35 -1.63 -6.99
C ARG A 198 9.18 -0.20 -7.50
N ARG A 199 9.18 0.01 -8.82
CA ARG A 199 8.97 1.33 -9.41
C ARG A 199 7.58 1.86 -9.08
N THR A 200 6.52 1.05 -9.16
CA THR A 200 5.17 1.49 -8.78
C THR A 200 5.10 1.89 -7.30
N LYS A 201 5.84 1.20 -6.42
CA LYS A 201 5.97 1.61 -5.01
C LYS A 201 6.61 2.99 -4.87
N ASP A 202 7.68 3.26 -5.61
CA ASP A 202 8.33 4.57 -5.62
C ASP A 202 7.39 5.67 -6.15
N LEU A 203 6.67 5.39 -7.26
CA LEU A 203 5.74 6.33 -7.90
C LEU A 203 4.47 6.58 -7.06
N SER A 204 4.01 5.60 -6.27
CA SER A 204 2.79 5.70 -5.45
C SER A 204 2.83 6.84 -4.43
N VAL A 205 4.04 7.29 -4.06
CA VAL A 205 4.25 8.38 -3.09
C VAL A 205 3.78 9.73 -3.62
N ASP A 206 3.93 9.96 -4.92
CA ASP A 206 3.65 11.25 -5.57
C ASP A 206 2.47 11.19 -6.54
N HIS A 207 2.20 10.00 -7.07
CA HIS A 207 1.13 9.75 -8.03
C HIS A 207 0.22 8.59 -7.58
N PRO A 208 -0.32 8.60 -6.34
CA PRO A 208 -1.08 7.49 -5.78
C PRO A 208 -2.29 7.11 -6.63
N GLY A 209 -3.07 8.09 -7.10
CA GLY A 209 -4.26 7.81 -7.91
C GLY A 209 -3.95 7.16 -9.27
N ALA A 210 -2.85 7.57 -9.92
CA ALA A 210 -2.45 7.00 -11.20
C ALA A 210 -1.92 5.57 -11.03
N VAL A 211 -1.18 5.31 -9.94
CA VAL A 211 -0.68 3.98 -9.59
C VAL A 211 -1.84 3.06 -9.21
N ALA A 212 -2.84 3.54 -8.46
CA ALA A 212 -4.03 2.75 -8.12
C ALA A 212 -4.83 2.32 -9.36
N GLY A 213 -5.02 3.24 -10.31
CA GLY A 213 -5.63 2.91 -11.60
C GLY A 213 -4.85 1.84 -12.37
N LEU A 214 -3.52 1.91 -12.30
CA LEU A 214 -2.63 0.91 -12.91
C LEU A 214 -2.70 -0.44 -12.21
N HIS A 215 -2.74 -0.49 -10.87
CA HIS A 215 -2.93 -1.73 -10.11
C HIS A 215 -4.26 -2.40 -10.45
N ARG A 216 -5.35 -1.63 -10.55
CA ARG A 216 -6.65 -2.15 -10.99
C ARG A 216 -6.60 -2.76 -12.39
N ALA A 217 -5.90 -2.12 -13.33
CA ALA A 217 -5.73 -2.68 -14.67
C ALA A 217 -4.85 -3.95 -14.68
N HIS A 218 -3.77 -3.98 -13.89
CA HIS A 218 -2.91 -5.17 -13.74
C HIS A 218 -3.56 -6.33 -12.96
N ALA A 219 -4.63 -6.07 -12.22
CA ALA A 219 -5.46 -7.12 -11.64
C ALA A 219 -6.26 -7.87 -12.72
N ALA A 220 -6.65 -7.18 -13.81
CA ALA A 220 -7.35 -7.78 -14.94
C ALA A 220 -6.38 -8.47 -15.91
N VAL A 221 -5.20 -7.88 -16.15
CA VAL A 221 -4.17 -8.45 -17.03
C VAL A 221 -2.84 -8.48 -16.31
N ARG A 222 -2.39 -9.68 -15.92
CA ARG A 222 -1.05 -9.83 -15.34
C ARG A 222 0.03 -9.58 -16.41
N PRO A 223 1.20 -9.04 -16.06
CA PRO A 223 2.30 -8.82 -17.01
C PRO A 223 2.67 -10.07 -17.82
N ALA A 224 2.66 -11.25 -17.18
CA ALA A 224 2.97 -12.53 -17.82
C ALA A 224 1.91 -13.00 -18.84
N ASP A 225 0.71 -12.42 -18.79
CA ASP A 225 -0.44 -12.82 -19.60
C ASP A 225 -0.78 -11.79 -20.69
N VAL A 226 0.00 -10.71 -20.82
CA VAL A 226 -0.22 -9.64 -21.81
C VAL A 226 -0.36 -10.20 -23.23
N GLU A 227 0.41 -11.21 -23.60
CA GLU A 227 0.37 -11.85 -24.93
C GLU A 227 -0.90 -12.69 -25.17
N ARG A 228 -1.62 -13.08 -24.12
CA ARG A 228 -2.86 -13.89 -24.19
C ARG A 228 -4.11 -13.10 -23.85
N ALA A 229 -3.95 -11.87 -23.37
CA ALA A 229 -5.05 -11.00 -22.96
C ALA A 229 -5.90 -10.57 -24.16
N ARG A 230 -7.18 -10.33 -23.90
CA ARG A 230 -8.08 -9.83 -24.95
C ARG A 230 -7.74 -8.37 -25.27
N THR A 231 -7.96 -7.96 -26.51
CA THR A 231 -7.66 -6.59 -26.95
C THR A 231 -8.39 -5.53 -26.11
N GLU A 232 -9.59 -5.83 -25.60
CA GLU A 232 -10.33 -4.94 -24.69
C GLU A 232 -9.59 -4.73 -23.36
N GLU A 233 -9.07 -5.81 -22.78
CA GLU A 233 -8.34 -5.75 -21.52
C GLU A 233 -7.01 -5.00 -21.70
N LEU A 234 -6.35 -5.22 -22.84
CA LEU A 234 -5.16 -4.45 -23.24
C LEU A 234 -5.47 -2.98 -23.47
N ARG A 235 -6.65 -2.63 -23.99
CA ARG A 235 -7.09 -1.23 -24.11
C ARG A 235 -7.24 -0.60 -22.73
N GLY A 236 -7.89 -1.29 -21.79
CA GLY A 236 -8.00 -0.84 -20.40
C GLY A 236 -6.64 -0.61 -19.75
N LEU A 237 -5.69 -1.52 -19.97
CA LEU A 237 -4.32 -1.39 -19.47
C LEU A 237 -3.56 -0.22 -20.11
N LEU A 238 -3.71 -0.01 -21.42
CA LEU A 238 -3.11 1.14 -22.11
C LEU A 238 -3.67 2.48 -21.58
N VAL A 239 -4.97 2.54 -21.29
CA VAL A 239 -5.60 3.72 -20.67
C VAL A 239 -5.02 3.98 -19.27
N ALA A 240 -4.79 2.93 -18.47
CA ALA A 240 -4.15 3.09 -17.16
C ALA A 240 -2.70 3.60 -17.29
N TYR A 241 -1.93 3.08 -18.26
CA TYR A 241 -0.60 3.62 -18.56
C TYR A 241 -0.65 5.07 -19.04
N ARG A 242 -1.67 5.47 -19.80
CA ARG A 242 -1.87 6.87 -20.20
C ARG A 242 -1.97 7.78 -18.99
N ALA A 243 -2.83 7.41 -18.04
CA ALA A 243 -3.03 8.19 -16.81
C ALA A 243 -1.73 8.34 -16.04
N LEU A 244 -0.93 7.27 -15.94
CA LEU A 244 0.39 7.32 -15.32
C LEU A 244 1.36 8.23 -16.08
N VAL A 245 1.49 8.06 -17.40
CA VAL A 245 2.40 8.88 -18.23
C VAL A 245 2.02 10.36 -18.13
N SER A 246 0.74 10.69 -18.24
CA SER A 246 0.26 12.08 -18.07
C SER A 246 0.63 12.65 -16.71
N ALA A 247 0.39 11.89 -15.62
CA ALA A 247 0.75 12.32 -14.27
C ALA A 247 2.26 12.57 -14.10
N LEU A 248 3.10 11.74 -14.75
CA LEU A 248 4.56 11.92 -14.73
C LEU A 248 5.01 13.14 -15.55
N LEU A 249 4.35 13.44 -16.66
CA LEU A 249 4.70 14.57 -17.53
C LEU A 249 4.28 15.93 -16.95
N GLU A 250 3.18 15.98 -16.19
CA GLU A 250 2.68 17.20 -15.56
C GLU A 250 3.59 17.72 -14.43
N GLY A 251 4.46 16.86 -13.87
CA GLY A 251 5.53 17.25 -12.95
C GLY A 251 5.05 17.54 -11.52
N GLY A 252 5.29 16.58 -10.62
CA GLY A 252 5.10 16.75 -9.16
C GLY A 252 3.66 16.59 -8.69
N PRO A 253 3.45 16.31 -7.37
CA PRO A 253 2.17 15.83 -6.84
C PRO A 253 1.07 16.80 -7.20
N ALA A 254 -0.08 16.24 -7.62
CA ALA A 254 -1.28 16.95 -7.99
C ALA A 254 -1.38 18.26 -7.20
N ARG A 255 -1.14 19.39 -7.87
CA ARG A 255 -1.59 20.68 -7.36
C ARG A 255 -3.07 20.50 -7.11
N GLU A 256 -3.41 20.51 -5.83
CA GLU A 256 -4.75 20.49 -5.27
C GLU A 256 -5.68 21.33 -6.16
N GLY A 257 -6.47 20.67 -7.01
CA GLY A 257 -7.32 21.37 -7.98
C GLY A 257 -7.63 20.64 -9.28
N ASN A 258 -6.88 19.63 -9.70
CA ASN A 258 -7.21 18.87 -10.91
C ASN A 258 -7.31 17.37 -10.65
N THR A 259 -8.31 16.96 -9.87
CA THR A 259 -8.94 15.67 -10.11
C THR A 259 -9.46 15.70 -11.55
N PRO A 260 -8.97 14.86 -12.48
CA PRO A 260 -9.80 14.53 -13.62
C PRO A 260 -11.05 13.92 -13.02
N VAL A 261 -12.16 14.65 -13.10
CA VAL A 261 -13.49 14.14 -12.86
C VAL A 261 -13.72 13.07 -13.94
N CYS A 262 -13.19 11.89 -13.72
CA CYS A 262 -13.82 10.68 -14.21
C CYS A 262 -15.08 10.55 -13.37
N ALA A 263 -16.12 11.22 -13.88
CA ALA A 263 -17.53 11.02 -13.61
C ALA A 263 -17.77 10.04 -12.46
N ALA A 264 -18.00 10.60 -11.27
CA ALA A 264 -19.15 10.11 -10.51
C ALA A 264 -20.30 10.13 -11.51
N ALA A 265 -20.64 8.95 -12.02
CA ALA A 265 -21.88 8.73 -12.72
C ALA A 265 -22.97 8.97 -11.67
N GLU A 266 -23.28 10.25 -11.47
CA GLU A 266 -24.57 10.69 -11.03
C GLU A 266 -25.53 10.16 -12.09
N ARG A 267 -26.02 8.94 -11.83
CA ARG A 267 -27.22 8.46 -12.48
C ARG A 267 -28.26 9.53 -12.15
N PRO A 268 -28.77 10.33 -13.11
CA PRO A 268 -29.98 11.06 -12.81
C PRO A 268 -31.01 10.01 -12.45
N ALA A 269 -31.59 10.16 -11.27
CA ALA A 269 -32.76 9.40 -10.86
C ALA A 269 -33.79 9.60 -11.97
N ILE A 270 -34.00 8.58 -12.79
CA ILE A 270 -35.14 8.54 -13.69
C ILE A 270 -36.31 8.27 -12.75
N GLU A 271 -36.93 9.36 -12.29
CA GLU A 271 -38.20 9.34 -11.59
C GLU A 271 -39.19 8.65 -12.53
N HIS A 272 -39.61 7.46 -12.12
CA HIS A 272 -40.64 6.69 -12.78
C HIS A 272 -41.97 7.42 -12.59
N THR A 273 -42.22 8.44 -13.41
CA THR A 273 -43.56 9.00 -13.57
C THR A 273 -44.27 8.20 -14.65
N ALA A 274 -45.27 7.47 -14.20
CA ALA A 274 -46.19 6.70 -15.01
C ALA A 274 -46.89 7.59 -16.06
N GLY A 275 -47.12 7.00 -17.24
CA GLY A 275 -48.16 7.45 -18.17
C GLY A 275 -47.68 8.10 -19.46
N ALA A 276 -47.21 7.30 -20.41
CA ALA A 276 -47.37 7.61 -21.84
C ALA A 276 -47.39 6.30 -22.64
N GLU A 277 -48.57 5.99 -23.13
CA GLU A 277 -48.95 4.86 -23.97
C GLU A 277 -48.15 4.85 -25.28
N TRP A 278 -47.46 3.75 -25.58
CA TRP A 278 -46.80 3.52 -26.87
C TRP A 278 -47.72 2.63 -27.73
N PRO A 279 -48.12 3.04 -28.94
CA PRO A 279 -48.98 2.21 -29.77
C PRO A 279 -48.22 0.99 -30.30
N ALA A 280 -48.88 -0.16 -30.23
CA ALA A 280 -48.41 -1.43 -30.76
C ALA A 280 -48.18 -1.34 -32.28
N GLY A 281 -46.91 -1.47 -32.69
CA GLY A 281 -46.51 -1.75 -34.06
C GLY A 281 -46.20 -3.24 -34.20
N THR A 282 -47.02 -3.92 -35.00
CA THR A 282 -47.04 -5.35 -35.28
C THR A 282 -45.68 -5.88 -35.76
N ALA A 283 -45.26 -7.01 -35.18
CA ALA A 283 -44.17 -7.83 -35.65
C ALA A 283 -44.56 -8.57 -36.95
N GLU A 284 -43.79 -8.41 -38.02
CA GLU A 284 -43.71 -9.41 -39.08
C GLU A 284 -42.39 -10.18 -38.94
N GLN A 285 -42.54 -11.50 -38.86
CA GLN A 285 -41.46 -12.49 -38.76
C GLN A 285 -40.78 -12.70 -40.12
N PRO A 286 -39.48 -13.03 -40.18
CA PRO A 286 -38.88 -13.58 -41.38
C PRO A 286 -39.20 -15.09 -41.44
N THR A 287 -39.93 -15.52 -42.46
CA THR A 287 -40.13 -16.94 -42.77
C THR A 287 -38.98 -17.46 -43.63
N ASP A 288 -38.42 -18.58 -43.19
CA ASP A 288 -37.53 -19.47 -43.93
C ASP A 288 -38.22 -19.99 -45.21
N GLU A 289 -37.52 -19.99 -46.35
CA GLU A 289 -37.90 -20.79 -47.53
C GLU A 289 -36.62 -21.31 -48.22
N GLU A 290 -36.49 -22.63 -48.23
CA GLU A 290 -35.36 -23.42 -48.73
C GLU A 290 -35.80 -24.18 -50.01
N GLY A 291 -35.49 -23.63 -51.21
CA GLY A 291 -35.33 -24.27 -52.54
C GLY A 291 -36.35 -25.33 -53.05
N PRO A 292 -36.09 -26.03 -54.18
CA PRO A 292 -35.35 -25.69 -55.40
C PRO A 292 -36.19 -25.98 -56.70
N ALA A 293 -35.52 -25.92 -57.86
CA ALA A 293 -35.87 -26.49 -59.18
C ALA A 293 -36.43 -25.54 -60.26
N SER A 294 -35.62 -25.31 -61.29
CA SER A 294 -36.11 -25.24 -62.68
C SER A 294 -34.99 -25.63 -63.63
N GLY A 295 -35.23 -26.70 -64.39
CA GLY A 295 -34.37 -27.19 -65.46
C GLY A 295 -35.10 -27.22 -66.81
N ALA A 296 -34.30 -27.16 -67.88
CA ALA A 296 -34.58 -27.32 -69.32
C ALA A 296 -35.38 -26.17 -69.97
N GLY A 297 -34.95 -25.43 -71.01
CA GLY A 297 -34.19 -25.69 -72.26
C GLY A 297 -35.03 -25.07 -73.43
N PRO A 298 -34.64 -25.04 -74.74
CA PRO A 298 -33.38 -25.30 -75.44
C PRO A 298 -33.00 -24.25 -76.56
N ALA A 299 -31.84 -24.47 -77.23
CA ALA A 299 -31.43 -24.13 -78.63
C ALA A 299 -31.50 -22.65 -79.13
N GLU A 300 -30.57 -22.09 -79.91
CA GLU A 300 -30.02 -22.54 -81.19
C GLU A 300 -28.60 -22.03 -81.49
N ARG A 301 -27.94 -22.85 -82.33
CA ARG A 301 -26.88 -22.67 -83.34
C ARG A 301 -26.17 -21.31 -83.53
#